data_AF-A0A1Y4UBM8-F1
#
_entry.id   AF-A0A1Y4UBM8-F1
#
_cell.length_a   1.000
_cell.length_b   1.000
_cell.length_c   1.000
_cell.angle_alpha   90.00
_cell.angle_beta   90.00
_cell.angle_gamma   90.00
#
_symmetry.space_group_name_H-M   'P 1'
#
loop_
_entity.id
_entity.type
_entity.pdbx_description
1 polymer ?
#
loop_
_entity_poly.entity_id
_entity_poly.type
_entity_poly.pdbx_seq_one_letter_code
_entity_poly.pdbx_strand_id
1 'polypeptide(L)'
;MSKNMEENIRIINSLNAVEGFDPSAFLRKLQNEKGEEQLYLDVKYRKLWFRLKYPLGKITKRIIKLENDYAIIESRVYLDRNDNDESYISCAIAQRWRSEDDIYGKRYVETAETASVGRALADAGFGIQFSEPEGEKDINPVDSPITISNSTNNTVPIADESLPDNIHTTSTNKKEISESMPVEDIMNIMTVDDAKNLVVPMGFYKGKTLGELCIEKPSAINWYIDSYSGKNNILRAAAKILIDAAG
;
A
#
# COMPACT_ATOMS: atom_id res chain seq x y z
N MET A 1 -2.91 -23.54 18.11
CA MET A 1 -2.60 -22.25 18.77
C MET A 1 -2.48 -22.50 20.27
N SER A 2 -1.80 -21.64 21.04
CA SER A 2 -1.82 -21.72 22.52
C SER A 2 -3.24 -21.44 23.04
N LYS A 3 -3.67 -22.11 24.12
CA LYS A 3 -4.98 -21.87 24.75
C LYS A 3 -5.22 -20.39 25.08
N ASN A 4 -4.16 -19.67 25.47
CA ASN A 4 -4.21 -18.23 25.74
C ASN A 4 -4.37 -17.40 24.47
N MET A 5 -3.83 -17.85 23.34
CA MET A 5 -4.00 -17.19 22.05
C MET A 5 -5.45 -17.31 21.56
N GLU A 6 -6.04 -18.50 21.67
CA GLU A 6 -7.45 -18.72 21.29
C GLU A 6 -8.42 -17.89 22.17
N GLU A 7 -8.13 -17.76 23.46
CA GLU A 7 -8.91 -16.94 24.38
C GLU A 7 -8.77 -15.44 24.08
N ASN A 8 -7.57 -14.95 23.81
CA ASN A 8 -7.33 -13.57 23.39
C ASN A 8 -8.04 -13.24 22.08
N ILE A 9 -7.98 -14.14 21.08
CA ILE A 9 -8.69 -13.97 19.80
C ILE A 9 -10.21 -13.89 20.03
N ARG A 10 -10.77 -14.70 20.94
CA ARG A 10 -12.20 -14.61 21.28
C ARG A 10 -12.57 -13.29 21.93
N ILE A 11 -11.78 -12.79 22.87
CA ILE A 11 -12.02 -11.50 23.53
C ILE A 11 -11.95 -10.37 22.50
N ILE A 12 -10.94 -10.41 21.64
CA ILE A 12 -10.76 -9.45 20.56
C ILE A 12 -11.94 -9.49 19.57
N ASN A 13 -12.37 -10.68 19.16
CA ASN A 13 -13.52 -10.84 18.25
C ASN A 13 -14.85 -10.43 18.91
N SER A 14 -14.91 -10.42 20.25
CA SER A 14 -16.08 -9.92 20.98
C SER A 14 -16.13 -8.39 21.06
N LEU A 15 -15.02 -7.70 20.77
CA LEU A 15 -14.98 -6.24 20.73
C LEU A 15 -15.95 -5.72 19.67
N ASN A 16 -16.83 -4.80 20.07
CA ASN A 16 -17.88 -4.24 19.22
C ASN A 16 -18.85 -5.27 18.61
N ALA A 17 -18.94 -6.50 19.14
CA ALA A 17 -19.91 -7.49 18.66
C ALA A 17 -21.36 -6.95 18.70
N VAL A 18 -22.12 -7.32 17.68
CA VAL A 18 -23.53 -6.97 17.46
C VAL A 18 -24.28 -8.26 17.16
N GLU A 19 -25.39 -8.49 17.86
CA GLU A 19 -26.25 -9.66 17.63
C GLU A 19 -26.75 -9.70 16.18
N GLY A 20 -26.56 -10.83 15.51
CA GLY A 20 -27.00 -11.03 14.12
C GLY A 20 -26.16 -10.33 13.05
N PHE A 21 -25.01 -9.75 13.39
CA PHE A 21 -24.12 -9.09 12.43
C PHE A 21 -22.67 -9.57 12.56
N ASP A 22 -22.15 -10.17 11.49
CA ASP A 22 -20.74 -10.54 11.36
C ASP A 22 -20.05 -9.68 10.27
N PRO A 23 -19.11 -8.79 10.64
CA PRO A 23 -18.39 -7.98 9.65
C PRO A 23 -17.53 -8.82 8.70
N SER A 24 -17.11 -10.03 9.11
CA SER A 24 -16.27 -10.93 8.31
C SER A 24 -16.97 -11.41 7.04
N ALA A 25 -18.31 -11.52 7.08
CA ALA A 25 -19.14 -11.89 5.93
C ALA A 25 -19.10 -10.87 4.77
N PHE A 26 -18.58 -9.65 5.02
CA PHE A 26 -18.49 -8.58 4.03
C PHE A 26 -17.05 -8.29 3.59
N LEU A 27 -16.10 -9.15 3.97
CA LEU A 27 -14.71 -9.04 3.54
C LEU A 27 -14.57 -9.32 2.05
N ARG A 28 -13.78 -8.50 1.38
CA ARG A 28 -13.33 -8.74 -0.01
C ARG A 28 -11.83 -8.94 -0.05
N LYS A 29 -11.38 -9.77 -0.97
CA LYS A 29 -9.94 -9.92 -1.25
C LYS A 29 -9.49 -8.79 -2.18
N LEU A 30 -8.37 -8.19 -1.84
CA LEU A 30 -7.61 -7.26 -2.66
C LEU A 30 -6.27 -7.89 -2.99
N GLN A 31 -5.72 -7.58 -4.15
CA GLN A 31 -4.32 -7.86 -4.45
C GLN A 31 -3.53 -6.57 -4.28
N ASN A 32 -2.46 -6.61 -3.50
CA ASN A 32 -1.54 -5.48 -3.40
C ASN A 32 -0.60 -5.43 -4.62
N GLU A 33 0.23 -4.38 -4.72
CA GLU A 33 1.20 -4.23 -5.83
C GLU A 33 2.23 -5.38 -5.90
N LYS A 34 2.37 -6.17 -4.83
CA LYS A 34 3.24 -7.34 -4.73
C LYS A 34 2.51 -8.66 -5.08
N GLY A 35 1.22 -8.60 -5.43
CA GLY A 35 0.39 -9.77 -5.73
C GLY A 35 -0.12 -10.53 -4.51
N GLU A 36 0.13 -10.03 -3.29
CA GLU A 36 -0.33 -10.67 -2.05
C GLU A 36 -1.82 -10.42 -1.83
N GLU A 37 -2.53 -11.44 -1.38
CA GLU A 37 -3.94 -11.33 -1.01
C GLU A 37 -4.09 -10.60 0.33
N GLN A 38 -4.94 -9.59 0.31
CA GLN A 38 -5.25 -8.73 1.43
C GLN A 38 -6.76 -8.72 1.65
N LEU A 39 -7.21 -9.08 2.85
CA LEU A 39 -8.64 -8.98 3.19
C LEU A 39 -9.01 -7.53 3.44
N TYR A 40 -10.16 -7.07 2.96
CA TYR A 40 -10.57 -5.68 3.12
C TYR A 40 -12.03 -5.56 3.47
N LEU A 41 -12.33 -4.79 4.52
CA LEU A 41 -13.69 -4.39 4.87
C LEU A 41 -13.95 -2.96 4.39
N ASP A 42 -14.83 -2.80 3.40
CA ASP A 42 -15.17 -1.48 2.88
C ASP A 42 -15.76 -0.56 3.96
N VAL A 43 -15.46 0.75 3.87
CA VAL A 43 -15.90 1.77 4.83
C VAL A 43 -17.43 1.79 5.01
N LYS A 44 -18.21 1.41 3.98
CA LYS A 44 -19.67 1.28 4.09
C LYS A 44 -20.10 0.25 5.14
N TYR A 45 -19.40 -0.88 5.24
CA TYR A 45 -19.70 -1.93 6.21
C TYR A 45 -19.17 -1.59 7.60
N ARG A 46 -18.05 -0.85 7.70
CA ARG A 46 -17.60 -0.27 8.98
C ARG A 46 -18.61 0.73 9.55
N LYS A 47 -19.17 1.58 8.69
CA LYS A 47 -20.26 2.51 9.07
C LYS A 47 -21.52 1.75 9.50
N LEU A 48 -21.89 0.69 8.79
CA LEU A 48 -23.02 -0.16 9.18
C LEU A 48 -22.78 -0.80 10.55
N TRP A 49 -21.61 -1.40 10.76
CA TRP A 49 -21.22 -2.00 12.04
C TRP A 49 -21.27 -0.99 13.19
N PHE A 50 -20.68 0.19 12.99
CA PHE A 50 -20.73 1.29 13.94
C PHE A 50 -22.16 1.72 14.26
N ARG A 51 -23.03 1.86 13.25
CA ARG A 51 -24.43 2.27 13.41
C ARG A 51 -25.26 1.22 14.15
N LEU A 52 -24.97 -0.06 13.96
CA LEU A 52 -25.64 -1.13 14.69
C LEU A 52 -25.21 -1.17 16.16
N LYS A 53 -23.92 -0.93 16.45
CA LYS A 53 -23.40 -0.92 17.82
C LYS A 53 -23.77 0.35 18.59
N TYR A 54 -23.69 1.50 17.92
CA TYR A 54 -23.93 2.83 18.47
C TYR A 54 -24.95 3.60 17.57
N PRO A 55 -26.26 3.33 17.71
CA PRO A 55 -27.30 3.96 16.89
C PRO A 55 -27.34 5.48 17.01
N LEU A 56 -26.97 6.01 18.18
CA LEU A 56 -26.89 7.45 18.45
C LEU A 56 -25.53 8.05 18.08
N GLY A 57 -24.53 7.24 17.70
CA GLY A 57 -23.19 7.73 17.43
C GLY A 57 -23.13 8.75 16.29
N LYS A 58 -22.03 9.50 16.20
CA LYS A 58 -21.83 10.50 15.14
C LYS A 58 -20.44 10.35 14.54
N ILE A 59 -20.36 10.56 13.23
CA ILE A 59 -19.09 10.71 12.51
C ILE A 59 -19.11 12.12 11.94
N THR A 60 -18.17 12.97 12.35
CA THR A 60 -18.01 14.31 11.78
C THR A 60 -16.80 14.35 10.89
N LYS A 61 -16.81 15.26 9.93
CA LYS A 61 -15.77 15.43 8.93
C LYS A 61 -15.42 16.90 8.82
N ARG A 62 -14.14 17.22 8.70
CA ARG A 62 -13.65 18.59 8.56
C ARG A 62 -12.58 18.63 7.49
N ILE A 63 -12.75 19.52 6.51
CA ILE A 63 -11.68 19.85 5.57
C ILE A 63 -10.66 20.68 6.34
N ILE A 64 -9.47 20.13 6.55
CA ILE A 64 -8.36 20.85 7.18
C ILE A 64 -7.67 21.73 6.14
N LYS A 65 -7.55 21.23 4.91
CA LYS A 65 -7.00 21.97 3.79
C LYS A 65 -7.57 21.49 2.46
N LEU A 66 -7.85 22.42 1.57
CA LEU A 66 -8.27 22.14 0.20
C LEU A 66 -7.50 23.07 -0.74
N GLU A 67 -6.72 22.47 -1.63
CA GLU A 67 -5.98 23.13 -2.70
C GLU A 67 -6.38 22.49 -4.03
N ASN A 68 -6.02 23.12 -5.15
CA ASN A 68 -6.30 22.58 -6.48
C ASN A 68 -5.71 21.16 -6.68
N ASP A 69 -4.60 20.87 -6.01
CA ASP A 69 -3.83 19.64 -6.22
C ASP A 69 -3.92 18.65 -5.07
N TYR A 70 -4.56 18.99 -3.93
CA TYR A 70 -4.76 18.03 -2.84
C TYR A 70 -5.82 18.49 -1.82
N ALA A 71 -6.32 17.51 -1.06
CA ALA A 71 -7.20 17.72 0.09
C ALA A 71 -6.65 16.99 1.32
N ILE A 72 -6.82 17.62 2.49
CA ILE A 72 -6.56 17.04 3.81
C ILE A 72 -7.88 17.08 4.59
N ILE A 73 -8.35 15.91 5.03
CA ILE A 73 -9.61 15.76 5.75
C ILE A 73 -9.37 15.06 7.08
N GLU A 74 -9.94 15.64 8.13
CA GLU A 74 -10.05 15.06 9.47
C GLU A 74 -11.45 14.44 9.64
N SER A 75 -11.52 13.24 10.21
CA SER A 75 -12.76 12.60 10.63
C SER A 75 -12.70 12.23 12.09
N ARG A 76 -13.80 12.45 12.82
CA ARG A 76 -13.93 12.14 14.26
C ARG A 76 -15.15 11.25 14.50
N VAL A 77 -15.02 10.30 15.43
CA VAL A 77 -16.07 9.34 15.79
C VAL A 77 -16.49 9.57 17.25
N TYR A 78 -17.79 9.67 17.49
CA TYR A 78 -18.41 9.92 18.80
C TYR A 78 -19.44 8.84 19.09
N LEU A 79 -19.57 8.43 20.35
CA LEU A 79 -20.52 7.37 20.74
C LEU A 79 -21.96 7.89 20.83
N ASP A 80 -22.14 9.18 21.10
CA ASP A 80 -23.43 9.88 21.07
C ASP A 80 -23.36 11.15 20.22
N ARG A 81 -24.42 11.45 19.47
CA ARG A 81 -24.52 12.64 18.63
C ARG A 81 -24.45 13.95 19.41
N ASN A 82 -24.80 13.90 20.69
CA ASN A 82 -24.79 15.03 21.62
C ASN A 82 -23.46 15.20 22.35
N ASP A 83 -22.49 14.28 22.14
CA ASP A 83 -21.14 14.45 22.66
C ASP A 83 -20.54 15.78 22.19
N ASN A 84 -19.83 16.46 23.10
CA ASN A 84 -19.11 17.70 22.77
C ASN A 84 -17.95 17.42 21.80
N ASP A 85 -17.44 18.47 21.18
CA ASP A 85 -16.46 18.37 20.09
C ASP A 85 -15.15 17.65 20.46
N GLU A 86 -14.76 17.63 21.74
CA GLU A 86 -13.54 17.00 22.25
C GLU A 86 -13.76 15.59 22.81
N SER A 87 -15.02 15.14 22.94
CA SER A 87 -15.36 13.80 23.45
C SER A 87 -15.40 12.72 22.38
N TYR A 88 -14.63 12.88 21.29
CA TYR A 88 -14.51 11.83 20.28
C TYR A 88 -13.70 10.66 20.85
N ILE A 89 -14.10 9.44 20.49
CA ILE A 89 -13.36 8.22 20.84
C ILE A 89 -12.23 7.92 19.87
N SER A 90 -12.27 8.53 18.68
CA SER A 90 -11.26 8.36 17.65
C SER A 90 -11.26 9.55 16.69
N CYS A 91 -10.08 9.88 16.18
CA CYS A 91 -9.86 10.89 15.16
C CYS A 91 -8.80 10.40 14.17
N ALA A 92 -9.00 10.67 12.89
CA ALA A 92 -7.99 10.37 11.88
C ALA A 92 -7.96 11.41 10.76
N ILE A 93 -6.78 11.55 10.15
CA ILE A 93 -6.52 12.46 9.03
C ILE A 93 -6.15 11.65 7.79
N ALA A 94 -6.62 12.09 6.63
CA ALA A 94 -6.17 11.58 5.34
C ALA A 94 -5.88 12.72 4.36
N GLN A 95 -4.78 12.57 3.63
CA GLN A 95 -4.41 13.43 2.51
C GLN A 95 -4.51 12.66 1.20
N ARG A 96 -5.06 13.29 0.17
CA ARG A 96 -5.03 12.77 -1.21
C ARG A 96 -4.66 13.87 -2.17
N TRP A 97 -3.75 13.54 -3.07
CA TRP A 97 -3.37 14.39 -4.18
C TRP A 97 -4.33 14.17 -5.34
N ARG A 98 -4.60 15.24 -6.06
CA ARG A 98 -5.22 15.19 -7.36
C ARG A 98 -4.27 14.46 -8.31
N SER A 99 -4.82 13.55 -9.09
CA SER A 99 -4.11 12.90 -10.20
C SER A 99 -4.97 13.04 -11.46
N GLU A 100 -4.33 13.40 -12.57
CA GLU A 100 -5.02 13.49 -13.87
C GLU A 100 -5.06 12.14 -14.59
N ASP A 101 -4.19 11.21 -14.20
CA ASP A 101 -3.99 9.91 -14.84
C ASP A 101 -5.01 8.84 -14.39
N ASP A 102 -5.81 9.13 -13.35
CA ASP A 102 -6.76 8.19 -12.77
C ASP A 102 -8.15 8.84 -12.56
N ILE A 103 -9.20 8.07 -12.85
CA ILE A 103 -10.61 8.38 -12.59
C ILE A 103 -10.84 8.73 -11.11
N TYR A 104 -10.09 8.10 -10.20
CA TYR A 104 -10.12 8.42 -8.76
C TYR A 104 -9.29 9.65 -8.39
N GLY A 105 -8.29 10.01 -9.20
CA GLY A 105 -7.45 11.18 -9.00
C GLY A 105 -8.21 12.50 -9.08
N LYS A 106 -9.25 12.57 -9.93
CA LYS A 106 -10.18 13.71 -9.95
C LYS A 106 -11.13 13.75 -8.74
N ARG A 107 -11.27 12.64 -8.02
CA ARG A 107 -12.08 12.47 -6.79
C ARG A 107 -11.22 12.48 -5.53
N TYR A 108 -10.13 13.26 -5.53
CA TYR A 108 -9.17 13.29 -4.43
C TYR A 108 -9.83 13.75 -3.11
N VAL A 109 -10.82 14.64 -3.18
CA VAL A 109 -11.58 15.09 -1.99
C VAL A 109 -12.41 13.94 -1.42
N GLU A 110 -13.20 13.24 -2.23
CA GLU A 110 -14.04 12.12 -1.80
C GLU A 110 -13.19 10.94 -1.31
N THR A 111 -12.03 10.73 -1.94
CA THR A 111 -11.08 9.68 -1.55
C THR A 111 -10.40 10.01 -0.22
N ALA A 112 -10.01 11.28 0.01
CA ALA A 112 -9.50 11.73 1.30
C ALA A 112 -10.59 11.60 2.38
N GLU A 113 -11.84 11.92 2.04
CA GLU A 113 -12.96 11.82 2.97
C GLU A 113 -13.15 10.36 3.38
N THR A 114 -13.27 9.47 2.40
CA THR A 114 -13.48 8.04 2.62
C THR A 114 -12.34 7.42 3.43
N ALA A 115 -11.09 7.79 3.12
CA ALA A 115 -9.91 7.32 3.85
C ALA A 115 -9.91 7.80 5.31
N SER A 116 -10.17 9.10 5.56
CA SER A 116 -10.20 9.63 6.93
C SER A 116 -11.29 8.94 7.79
N VAL A 117 -12.49 8.71 7.23
CA VAL A 117 -13.57 8.00 7.92
C VAL A 117 -13.20 6.54 8.17
N GLY A 118 -12.60 5.86 7.18
CA GLY A 118 -12.17 4.47 7.29
C GLY A 118 -11.15 4.25 8.41
N ARG A 119 -10.19 5.18 8.56
CA ARG A 119 -9.18 5.21 9.63
C ARG A 119 -9.81 5.44 10.99
N ALA A 120 -10.60 6.50 11.12
CA ALA A 120 -11.21 6.84 12.40
C ALA A 120 -12.11 5.71 12.92
N LEU A 121 -12.83 5.02 12.02
CA LEU A 121 -13.61 3.84 12.37
C LEU A 121 -12.74 2.63 12.74
N ALA A 122 -11.64 2.37 12.02
CA ALA A 122 -10.72 1.29 12.38
C ALA A 122 -10.10 1.51 13.77
N ASP A 123 -9.64 2.74 14.04
CA ASP A 123 -9.09 3.17 15.32
C ASP A 123 -10.13 3.08 16.45
N ALA A 124 -11.42 3.26 16.13
CA ALA A 124 -12.55 3.05 17.05
C ALA A 124 -12.94 1.57 17.24
N GLY A 125 -12.21 0.63 16.63
CA GLY A 125 -12.46 -0.81 16.74
C GLY A 125 -13.48 -1.36 15.72
N PHE A 126 -13.77 -0.62 14.66
CA PHE A 126 -14.63 -1.04 13.55
C PHE A 126 -13.81 -1.37 12.30
N GLY A 127 -12.68 -2.06 12.50
CA GLY A 127 -11.79 -2.54 11.43
C GLY A 127 -11.35 -3.97 11.73
N ILE A 128 -10.71 -4.60 10.75
CA ILE A 128 -10.25 -6.00 10.90
C ILE A 128 -8.83 -6.10 11.46
N GLN A 129 -8.26 -5.02 12.00
CA GLN A 129 -6.88 -4.98 12.51
C GLN A 129 -6.61 -5.92 13.69
N PHE A 130 -7.67 -6.51 14.24
CA PHE A 130 -7.58 -7.40 15.38
C PHE A 130 -7.91 -8.87 15.04
N SER A 131 -8.23 -9.21 13.78
CA SER A 131 -8.63 -10.58 13.40
C SER A 131 -7.48 -11.52 13.01
N GLU A 132 -6.20 -11.13 13.11
CA GLU A 132 -5.07 -12.04 12.95
C GLU A 132 -3.96 -11.85 14.02
N PRO A 133 -3.34 -12.95 14.49
CA PRO A 133 -2.10 -12.91 15.24
C PRO A 133 -0.87 -13.06 14.33
N GLU A 134 0.10 -12.15 14.50
CA GLU A 134 1.50 -12.22 14.03
C GLU A 134 1.80 -11.86 12.55
N GLY A 135 2.73 -10.92 12.35
CA GLY A 135 3.42 -10.69 11.07
C GLY A 135 3.62 -9.22 10.70
N GLU A 136 4.76 -8.88 10.12
CA GLU A 136 5.31 -7.51 9.98
C GLU A 136 4.48 -6.49 9.18
N LYS A 137 4.57 -5.23 9.63
CA LYS A 137 3.96 -4.03 9.04
C LYS A 137 4.66 -3.62 7.73
N ASP A 138 3.90 -3.43 6.64
CA ASP A 138 4.29 -2.61 5.47
C ASP A 138 3.08 -1.87 4.85
N ILE A 139 3.34 -0.80 4.09
CA ILE A 139 2.80 0.57 4.27
C ILE A 139 1.68 0.99 3.29
N ASN A 140 1.22 0.18 2.33
CA ASN A 140 0.14 0.67 1.44
C ASN A 140 -0.97 -0.31 1.08
N PRO A 141 -1.93 -0.34 1.99
CA PRO A 141 -3.35 -0.42 1.66
C PRO A 141 -4.18 0.56 2.49
N VAL A 142 -5.28 1.10 1.93
CA VAL A 142 -6.09 2.12 2.62
C VAL A 142 -7.02 1.49 3.66
N ASP A 143 -6.36 1.12 4.76
CA ASP A 143 -6.78 0.87 6.12
C ASP A 143 -7.34 -0.54 6.39
N SER A 144 -6.50 -1.33 7.07
CA SER A 144 -6.79 -2.59 7.75
C SER A 144 -6.72 -3.91 6.98
N PRO A 145 -6.05 -4.11 5.83
CA PRO A 145 -5.91 -5.47 5.40
C PRO A 145 -4.95 -6.27 6.24
N ILE A 146 -5.35 -7.52 6.35
CA ILE A 146 -4.59 -8.60 6.89
C ILE A 146 -3.98 -9.36 5.72
N THR A 147 -2.69 -9.66 5.84
CA THR A 147 -1.95 -10.49 4.88
C THR A 147 -2.06 -11.94 5.31
N ILE A 148 -2.67 -12.79 4.49
CA ILE A 148 -2.82 -14.21 4.81
C ILE A 148 -1.46 -14.91 4.62
N SER A 149 -0.89 -15.48 5.69
CA SER A 149 0.33 -16.31 5.61
C SER A 149 -0.02 -17.80 5.45
N ASN A 150 0.17 -18.36 4.24
CA ASN A 150 -0.02 -19.80 4.03
C ASN A 150 1.22 -20.58 4.50
N SER A 151 1.14 -21.15 5.70
CA SER A 151 2.13 -22.10 6.22
C SER A 151 1.78 -23.53 5.77
N THR A 152 2.40 -24.01 4.68
CA THR A 152 2.51 -25.45 4.42
C THR A 152 3.74 -25.80 3.57
N ASN A 153 4.52 -26.74 4.09
CA ASN A 153 5.76 -27.30 3.54
C ASN A 153 5.54 -28.15 2.28
N ASN A 154 6.55 -28.12 1.37
CA ASN A 154 6.97 -29.12 0.35
C ASN A 154 5.89 -29.61 -0.66
N THR A 155 6.12 -29.75 -1.97
CA THR A 155 7.25 -30.31 -2.73
C THR A 155 6.99 -30.05 -4.22
N VAL A 156 8.03 -29.83 -5.03
CA VAL A 156 7.95 -29.71 -6.51
C VAL A 156 7.74 -31.10 -7.14
N PRO A 157 6.97 -31.21 -8.25
CA PRO A 157 7.53 -31.82 -9.47
C PRO A 157 7.19 -31.08 -10.78
N ILE A 158 7.99 -31.42 -11.80
CA ILE A 158 8.30 -30.74 -13.07
C ILE A 158 7.49 -31.33 -14.27
N ALA A 159 7.44 -30.58 -15.39
CA ALA A 159 7.14 -30.96 -16.80
C ALA A 159 5.64 -30.99 -17.22
N ASP A 160 5.19 -30.63 -18.42
CA ASP A 160 5.81 -30.21 -19.70
C ASP A 160 4.74 -29.53 -20.60
N GLU A 161 5.21 -28.74 -21.58
CA GLU A 161 4.68 -28.49 -22.93
C GLU A 161 3.19 -28.17 -23.24
N SER A 162 2.91 -26.96 -23.76
CA SER A 162 2.73 -26.72 -25.21
C SER A 162 2.23 -25.29 -25.57
N LEU A 163 2.93 -24.65 -26.53
CA LEU A 163 2.61 -23.47 -27.36
C LEU A 163 1.48 -23.80 -28.39
N PRO A 164 0.96 -22.94 -29.32
CA PRO A 164 1.49 -21.66 -29.90
C PRO A 164 0.39 -20.56 -30.08
N ASP A 165 0.50 -19.38 -30.74
CA ASP A 165 1.49 -18.66 -31.53
C ASP A 165 1.08 -17.16 -31.64
N ASN A 166 2.06 -16.32 -32.00
CA ASN A 166 1.99 -15.20 -32.97
C ASN A 166 2.39 -13.76 -32.52
N ILE A 167 3.70 -13.57 -32.35
CA ILE A 167 4.60 -12.66 -33.11
C ILE A 167 4.10 -11.22 -33.42
N HIS A 168 4.72 -10.22 -32.78
CA HIS A 168 5.54 -9.26 -33.54
C HIS A 168 6.73 -8.72 -32.72
N THR A 169 7.88 -8.86 -33.34
CA THR A 169 9.26 -8.61 -32.94
C THR A 169 9.69 -7.14 -33.05
N THR A 170 10.51 -6.69 -32.08
CA THR A 170 11.75 -5.98 -32.42
C THR A 170 12.81 -6.29 -31.36
N SER A 171 13.93 -6.83 -31.83
CA SER A 171 15.02 -7.41 -31.04
C SER A 171 16.19 -6.44 -30.94
N THR A 172 16.78 -6.30 -29.75
CA THR A 172 18.21 -6.01 -29.59
C THR A 172 18.72 -6.64 -28.30
N ASN A 173 19.74 -7.49 -28.46
CA ASN A 173 20.45 -8.25 -27.44
C ASN A 173 20.70 -7.47 -26.14
N LYS A 174 20.17 -7.96 -25.01
CA LYS A 174 20.71 -7.68 -23.68
C LYS A 174 20.95 -9.01 -22.96
N LYS A 175 22.20 -9.25 -22.57
CA LYS A 175 22.57 -10.22 -21.53
C LYS A 175 21.57 -10.06 -20.38
N GLU A 176 21.03 -11.17 -19.87
CA GLU A 176 20.07 -11.15 -18.76
C GLU A 176 20.71 -10.49 -17.54
N ILE A 177 20.49 -9.18 -17.38
CA ILE A 177 20.84 -8.46 -16.17
C ILE A 177 19.77 -8.82 -15.15
N SER A 178 20.14 -9.61 -14.15
CA SER A 178 19.26 -9.98 -13.05
C SER A 178 19.46 -9.04 -11.86
N GLU A 179 18.36 -8.73 -11.16
CA GLU A 179 18.33 -7.89 -9.96
C GLU A 179 19.16 -8.44 -8.79
N SER A 180 19.47 -9.74 -8.82
CA SER A 180 20.27 -10.43 -7.80
C SER A 180 21.78 -10.44 -8.06
N MET A 181 22.24 -9.96 -9.23
CA MET A 181 23.67 -9.91 -9.53
C MET A 181 24.38 -8.87 -8.65
N PRO A 182 25.68 -9.07 -8.32
CA PRO A 182 26.49 -8.05 -7.68
C PRO A 182 26.49 -6.74 -8.48
N VAL A 183 26.44 -5.60 -7.80
CA VAL A 183 26.38 -4.26 -8.43
C VAL A 183 27.51 -4.05 -9.44
N GLU A 184 28.72 -4.52 -9.13
CA GLU A 184 29.89 -4.40 -10.00
C GLU A 184 29.74 -5.17 -11.32
N ASP A 185 29.15 -6.38 -11.26
CA ASP A 185 28.91 -7.20 -12.45
C ASP A 185 27.84 -6.55 -13.35
N ILE A 186 26.83 -5.93 -12.74
CA ILE A 186 25.80 -5.17 -13.48
C ILE A 186 26.44 -3.96 -14.16
N MET A 187 27.34 -3.23 -13.49
CA MET A 187 28.02 -2.07 -14.08
C MET A 187 28.90 -2.41 -15.28
N ASN A 188 29.51 -3.61 -15.29
CA ASN A 188 30.31 -4.09 -16.43
C ASN A 188 29.47 -4.45 -17.66
N ILE A 189 28.16 -4.60 -17.51
CA ILE A 189 27.23 -5.04 -18.57
C ILE A 189 26.29 -3.91 -19.00
N MET A 190 25.92 -3.02 -18.08
CA MET A 190 24.98 -1.92 -18.30
C MET A 190 25.68 -0.72 -18.95
N THR A 191 25.09 -0.19 -20.03
CA THR A 191 25.57 1.05 -20.65
C THR A 191 24.99 2.30 -19.96
N VAL A 192 25.59 3.47 -20.21
CA VAL A 192 25.06 4.76 -19.72
C VAL A 192 23.64 5.02 -20.25
N ASP A 193 23.36 4.68 -21.50
CA ASP A 193 22.01 4.87 -22.06
C ASP A 193 21.00 3.88 -21.47
N ASP A 194 21.42 2.68 -21.09
CA ASP A 194 20.59 1.75 -20.33
C ASP A 194 20.28 2.28 -18.94
N ALA A 195 21.28 2.86 -18.27
CA ALA A 195 21.11 3.49 -16.96
C ALA A 195 20.17 4.69 -17.02
N LYS A 196 20.27 5.54 -18.05
CA LYS A 196 19.36 6.67 -18.27
C LYS A 196 17.93 6.23 -18.47
N ASN A 197 17.71 5.17 -19.24
CA ASN A 197 16.37 4.66 -19.57
C ASN A 197 15.77 3.76 -18.48
N LEU A 198 16.53 3.46 -17.42
CA LEU A 198 16.03 2.63 -16.32
C LEU A 198 14.93 3.37 -15.57
N VAL A 199 13.71 2.84 -15.66
CA VAL A 199 12.54 3.36 -14.94
C VAL A 199 12.62 2.94 -13.48
N VAL A 200 12.48 3.90 -12.58
CA VAL A 200 12.38 3.65 -11.15
C VAL A 200 11.07 2.91 -10.88
N PRO A 201 11.10 1.67 -10.36
CA PRO A 201 9.89 0.87 -10.16
C PRO A 201 9.15 1.22 -8.86
N MET A 202 9.76 2.03 -7.97
CA MET A 202 9.29 2.22 -6.59
C MET A 202 9.53 3.63 -6.03
N GLY A 203 8.87 3.94 -4.91
CA GLY A 203 9.14 5.14 -4.13
C GLY A 203 8.66 6.45 -4.77
N PHE A 204 9.21 7.57 -4.30
CA PHE A 204 8.78 8.93 -4.68
C PHE A 204 8.97 9.24 -6.18
N TYR A 205 9.93 8.59 -6.83
CA TYR A 205 10.23 8.78 -8.26
C TYR A 205 9.71 7.62 -9.14
N LYS A 206 8.79 6.78 -8.63
CA LYS A 206 8.21 5.66 -9.39
C LYS A 206 7.69 6.13 -10.74
N GLY A 207 8.06 5.41 -11.81
CA GLY A 207 7.65 5.71 -13.18
C GLY A 207 8.54 6.72 -13.92
N LYS A 208 9.41 7.45 -13.22
CA LYS A 208 10.44 8.28 -13.87
C LYS A 208 11.66 7.45 -14.22
N THR A 209 12.32 7.82 -15.29
CA THR A 209 13.63 7.29 -15.64
C THR A 209 14.72 7.94 -14.77
N LEU A 210 15.81 7.21 -14.51
CA LEU A 210 16.95 7.82 -13.80
C LEU A 210 17.57 8.98 -14.59
N GLY A 211 17.50 8.95 -15.93
CA GLY A 211 17.94 10.05 -16.79
C GLY A 211 17.14 11.34 -16.57
N GLU A 212 15.80 11.24 -16.49
CA GLU A 212 14.94 12.38 -16.13
C GLU A 212 15.25 12.89 -14.73
N LEU A 213 15.50 11.98 -13.79
CA LEU A 213 15.81 12.33 -12.41
C LEU A 213 17.16 13.06 -12.27
N CYS A 214 18.17 12.69 -13.07
CA CYS A 214 19.43 13.40 -13.16
C CYS A 214 19.26 14.86 -13.60
N ILE A 215 18.27 15.15 -14.44
CA ILE A 215 18.02 16.51 -14.95
C ILE A 215 17.18 17.31 -13.96
N GLU A 216 16.08 16.73 -13.48
CA GLU A 216 15.14 17.45 -12.62
C GLU A 216 15.67 17.66 -11.20
N LYS A 217 16.36 16.65 -10.65
CA LYS A 217 16.85 16.67 -9.27
C LYS A 217 18.10 15.80 -9.10
N PRO A 218 19.28 16.27 -9.55
CA PRO A 218 20.53 15.51 -9.51
C PRO A 218 20.87 14.93 -8.13
N SER A 219 20.56 15.67 -7.05
CA SER A 219 20.85 15.24 -5.67
C SER A 219 20.06 14.00 -5.22
N ALA A 220 18.97 13.64 -5.91
CA ALA A 220 18.18 12.46 -5.61
C ALA A 220 18.86 11.16 -6.05
N ILE A 221 19.80 11.22 -6.99
CA ILE A 221 20.49 10.04 -7.53
C ILE A 221 21.39 9.40 -6.46
N ASN A 222 22.06 10.22 -5.64
CA ASN A 222 22.92 9.75 -4.54
C ASN A 222 22.17 8.84 -3.54
N TRP A 223 20.87 9.07 -3.34
CA TRP A 223 20.06 8.25 -2.43
C TRP A 223 20.00 6.78 -2.86
N TYR A 224 20.00 6.49 -4.17
CA TYR A 224 19.99 5.12 -4.69
C TYR A 224 21.31 4.37 -4.43
N ILE A 225 22.39 5.08 -4.13
CA ILE A 225 23.68 4.49 -3.79
C ILE A 225 23.78 4.32 -2.26
N ASP A 226 23.58 5.41 -1.52
CA ASP A 226 23.95 5.48 -0.11
C ASP A 226 22.85 5.03 0.85
N SER A 227 21.58 5.13 0.44
CA SER A 227 20.43 5.04 1.36
C SER A 227 19.36 4.04 0.91
N TYR A 228 19.36 3.64 -0.36
CA TYR A 228 18.43 2.65 -0.86
C TYR A 228 18.73 1.26 -0.26
N SER A 229 17.75 0.69 0.43
CA SER A 229 17.85 -0.61 1.12
C SER A 229 17.17 -1.77 0.37
N GLY A 230 16.61 -1.52 -0.83
CA GLY A 230 15.89 -2.54 -1.60
C GLY A 230 16.82 -3.58 -2.24
N LYS A 231 16.27 -4.69 -2.73
CA LYS A 231 17.07 -5.80 -3.31
C LYS A 231 17.50 -5.58 -4.76
N ASN A 232 16.94 -4.56 -5.42
CA ASN A 232 17.23 -4.29 -6.83
C ASN A 232 18.61 -3.65 -6.99
N ASN A 233 19.63 -4.46 -7.26
CA ASN A 233 20.99 -3.99 -7.50
C ASN A 233 21.15 -3.26 -8.84
N ILE A 234 20.20 -3.41 -9.76
CA ILE A 234 20.19 -2.71 -11.05
C ILE A 234 20.04 -1.20 -10.83
N LEU A 235 19.16 -0.77 -9.92
CA LEU A 235 19.01 0.65 -9.57
C LEU A 235 20.28 1.25 -8.98
N ARG A 236 20.97 0.49 -8.12
CA ARG A 236 22.24 0.95 -7.52
C ARG A 236 23.33 1.09 -8.58
N ALA A 237 23.47 0.09 -9.45
CA ALA A 237 24.44 0.10 -10.54
C ALA A 237 24.18 1.24 -11.52
N ALA A 238 22.93 1.42 -11.94
CA ALA A 238 22.54 2.50 -12.85
C ALA A 238 22.79 3.89 -12.26
N ALA A 239 22.44 4.11 -10.99
CA ALA A 239 22.71 5.38 -10.31
C ALA A 239 24.22 5.68 -10.24
N LYS A 240 25.04 4.66 -9.97
CA LYS A 240 26.51 4.79 -9.93
C LYS A 240 27.10 5.11 -11.32
N ILE A 241 26.65 4.42 -12.37
CA ILE A 241 27.03 4.73 -13.76
C ILE A 241 26.70 6.19 -14.13
N LEU A 242 25.53 6.69 -13.73
CA LEU A 242 25.10 8.05 -14.06
C LEU A 242 25.90 9.12 -13.31
N ILE A 243 26.31 8.85 -12.07
CA ILE A 243 27.20 9.73 -11.31
C ILE A 243 28.61 9.73 -11.90
N ASP A 244 29.15 8.56 -12.23
CA ASP A 244 30.48 8.42 -12.81
C ASP A 244 30.56 9.05 -14.21
N ALA A 245 29.46 9.05 -14.98
CA ALA A 245 29.39 9.70 -16.28
C ALA A 245 29.19 11.23 -16.23
N ALA A 246 28.85 11.78 -15.05
CA ALA A 246 28.60 13.20 -14.82
C ALA A 246 29.80 13.94 -14.16
N GLY A 247 30.81 13.20 -13.69
CA GLY A 247 32.08 13.71 -13.17
C GLY A 247 33.17 13.79 -14.22
#